data_AF-A0A9Q8UV28-F1
#
_entry.id   AF-A0A9Q8UV28-F1
#
_cell.length_a   1.000
_cell.length_b   1.000
_cell.length_c   1.000
_cell.angle_alpha   90.00
_cell.angle_beta   90.00
_cell.angle_gamma   90.00
#
_symmetry.space_group_name_H-M   'P 1'
#
loop_
_entity.id
_entity.type
_entity.pdbx_description
1 polymer ?
#
loop_
_entity_poly.entity_id
_entity_poly.type
_entity_poly.pdbx_seq_one_letter_code
_entity_poly.pdbx_strand_id
1 'polypeptide(L)'
;MSDRRSLLDLPPELWSHIGKLSTDAWIEDWWSPFHSLSESLAQPPIAQTCRTLRGKLLPYFFRRNELFTDCWKRGYKWTECGRFLRALERGTRRLIGGWKVQVGSGKYAEEDLETMKDYMDTTWSVEYELELCPVATNDVNLVYRVKFL
;
A
#
# COMPACT_ATOMS: atom_id res chain seq x y z
N MET A 1 -28.54 -31.85 -10.96
CA MET A 1 -27.89 -30.67 -11.54
C MET A 1 -27.51 -29.77 -10.39
N SER A 2 -26.21 -29.60 -10.10
CA SER A 2 -25.76 -28.72 -9.01
C SER A 2 -25.93 -27.28 -9.47
N ASP A 3 -26.89 -26.57 -8.89
CA ASP A 3 -27.13 -25.15 -9.08
C ASP A 3 -25.90 -24.36 -8.56
N ARG A 4 -24.92 -24.12 -9.44
CA ARG A 4 -23.75 -23.32 -9.09
C ARG A 4 -24.16 -21.86 -9.05
N ARG A 5 -24.57 -21.39 -7.88
CA ARG A 5 -24.79 -19.97 -7.65
C ARG A 5 -23.45 -19.25 -7.67
N SER A 6 -23.23 -18.41 -8.67
CA SER A 6 -22.05 -17.55 -8.75
C SER A 6 -22.20 -16.44 -7.73
N LEU A 7 -21.08 -16.01 -7.14
CA LEU A 7 -21.03 -14.80 -6.32
C LEU A 7 -21.58 -13.59 -7.10
N LEU A 8 -21.33 -13.55 -8.42
CA LEU A 8 -21.77 -12.46 -9.30
C LEU A 8 -23.25 -12.55 -9.70
N ASP A 9 -23.95 -13.63 -9.36
CA ASP A 9 -25.41 -13.73 -9.57
C ASP A 9 -26.19 -13.01 -8.46
N LEU A 10 -25.50 -12.61 -7.38
CA LEU A 10 -26.08 -11.76 -6.34
C LEU A 10 -26.26 -10.32 -6.85
N PRO A 11 -27.19 -9.55 -6.25
CA PRO A 11 -27.25 -8.10 -6.42
C PRO A 11 -25.86 -7.43 -6.26
N PRO A 12 -25.53 -6.43 -7.09
CA PRO A 12 -24.24 -5.73 -7.06
C PRO A 12 -23.79 -5.26 -5.68
N GLU A 13 -24.73 -4.83 -4.86
CA GLU A 13 -24.50 -4.34 -3.51
C GLU A 13 -23.98 -5.45 -2.60
N LEU A 14 -24.55 -6.65 -2.72
CA LEU A 14 -24.22 -7.79 -1.87
C LEU A 14 -22.87 -8.38 -2.21
N TRP A 15 -22.58 -8.69 -3.48
CA TRP A 15 -21.27 -9.21 -3.82
C TRP A 15 -20.16 -8.16 -3.63
N SER A 16 -20.47 -6.87 -3.84
CA SER A 16 -19.52 -5.80 -3.53
C SER A 16 -19.24 -5.72 -2.03
N HIS A 17 -20.24 -5.93 -1.18
CA HIS A 17 -20.07 -5.92 0.27
C HIS A 17 -19.22 -7.12 0.73
N ILE A 18 -19.55 -8.33 0.26
CA ILE A 18 -18.76 -9.54 0.52
C ILE A 18 -17.32 -9.35 0.07
N GLY A 19 -17.11 -8.82 -1.14
CA GLY A 19 -15.79 -8.57 -1.69
C GLY A 19 -14.94 -7.62 -0.84
N LYS A 20 -15.56 -6.57 -0.29
CA LYS A 20 -14.88 -5.64 0.62
C LYS A 20 -14.55 -6.31 1.95
N LEU A 21 -15.47 -7.06 2.55
CA LEU A 21 -15.22 -7.82 3.78
C LEU A 21 -14.05 -8.80 3.62
N SER A 22 -14.01 -9.56 2.52
CA SER A 22 -12.87 -10.43 2.22
C SER A 22 -11.56 -9.66 2.01
N THR A 23 -11.63 -8.45 1.47
CA THR A 23 -10.46 -7.58 1.29
C THR A 23 -9.97 -7.03 2.62
N ASP A 24 -10.88 -6.63 3.50
CA ASP A 24 -10.54 -6.08 4.82
C ASP A 24 -9.92 -7.17 5.70
N ALA A 25 -10.49 -8.38 5.72
CA ALA A 25 -9.89 -9.53 6.40
C ALA A 25 -8.47 -9.82 5.89
N TRP A 26 -8.25 -9.74 4.57
CA TRP A 26 -6.91 -9.89 4.00
C TRP A 26 -5.95 -8.77 4.42
N ILE A 27 -6.41 -7.54 4.58
CA ILE A 27 -5.54 -6.45 5.07
C ILE A 27 -5.19 -6.68 6.54
N GLU A 28 -6.16 -7.08 7.35
CA GLU A 28 -5.99 -7.28 8.79
C GLU A 28 -5.07 -8.45 9.12
N ASP A 29 -5.21 -9.58 8.42
CA ASP A 29 -4.35 -10.76 8.58
C ASP A 29 -2.87 -10.47 8.29
N TRP A 30 -2.59 -9.49 7.43
CA TRP A 30 -1.25 -9.12 7.00
C TRP A 30 -0.81 -7.76 7.54
N TRP A 31 -1.56 -7.19 8.49
CA TRP A 31 -1.14 -5.98 9.18
C TRP A 31 -0.20 -6.35 10.33
N SER A 32 1.10 -6.22 10.07
CA SER A 32 2.15 -6.30 11.08
C SER A 32 3.25 -5.32 10.72
N PRO A 33 3.82 -4.58 11.69
CA PRO A 33 5.01 -3.76 11.44
C PRO A 33 6.24 -4.61 11.03
N PHE A 34 6.12 -5.94 11.09
CA PHE A 34 7.15 -6.90 10.68
C PHE A 34 6.89 -7.56 9.32
N HIS A 35 5.71 -7.41 8.73
CA HIS A 35 5.45 -7.98 7.40
C HIS A 35 6.34 -7.32 6.35
N SER A 36 6.73 -8.12 5.37
CA SER A 36 7.48 -7.60 4.24
C SER A 36 6.56 -6.72 3.41
N LEU A 37 7.11 -5.64 2.87
CA LEU A 37 6.36 -4.71 2.03
C LEU A 37 5.78 -5.39 0.78
N SER A 38 6.42 -6.47 0.31
CA SER A 38 5.89 -7.36 -0.72
C SER A 38 4.61 -8.08 -0.30
N GLU A 39 4.50 -8.51 0.97
CA GLU A 39 3.28 -9.12 1.51
C GLU A 39 2.17 -8.06 1.65
N SER A 40 2.50 -6.87 2.14
CA SER A 40 1.54 -5.78 2.23
C SER A 40 1.04 -5.33 0.85
N LEU A 41 1.81 -5.52 -0.22
CA LEU A 41 1.40 -5.22 -1.59
C LEU A 41 0.70 -6.40 -2.29
N ALA A 42 0.64 -7.58 -1.66
CA ALA A 42 -0.01 -8.75 -2.23
C ALA A 42 -1.52 -8.52 -2.35
N GLN A 43 -2.02 -8.57 -3.58
CA GLN A 43 -3.43 -8.35 -3.87
C GLN A 43 -4.29 -9.43 -3.20
N PRO A 44 -5.44 -9.07 -2.60
CA PRO A 44 -6.29 -10.04 -1.94
C PRO A 44 -6.75 -11.11 -2.96
N PRO A 45 -6.76 -12.41 -2.59
CA PRO A 45 -7.10 -13.50 -3.51
C PRO A 45 -8.42 -13.28 -4.27
N ILE A 46 -9.42 -12.71 -3.61
CA ILE A 46 -10.73 -12.40 -4.22
C ILE A 46 -10.61 -11.43 -5.41
N ALA A 47 -9.69 -10.46 -5.37
CA ALA A 47 -9.46 -9.53 -6.48
C ALA A 47 -8.69 -10.18 -7.65
N GLN A 48 -8.14 -11.38 -7.45
CA GLN A 48 -7.43 -12.13 -8.49
C GLN A 48 -8.35 -13.06 -9.29
N THR A 49 -9.56 -13.34 -8.79
CA THR A 49 -10.50 -14.34 -9.36
C THR A 49 -11.05 -13.97 -10.73
N CYS A 50 -11.53 -12.73 -10.93
CA CYS A 50 -12.12 -12.29 -12.19
C CYS A 50 -11.97 -10.78 -12.41
N ARG A 51 -12.14 -10.33 -13.66
CA ARG A 51 -11.98 -8.91 -14.04
C ARG A 51 -12.97 -7.99 -13.30
N THR A 52 -14.21 -8.42 -13.10
CA THR A 52 -15.24 -7.63 -12.40
C THR A 52 -14.86 -7.36 -10.95
N LEU A 53 -14.50 -8.40 -10.21
CA LEU A 53 -14.05 -8.27 -8.82
C LEU A 53 -12.75 -7.48 -8.74
N ARG A 54 -11.79 -7.76 -9.63
CA ARG A 54 -10.52 -7.02 -9.72
C ARG A 54 -10.74 -5.51 -9.86
N GLY A 55 -11.57 -5.10 -10.83
CA GLY A 55 -11.83 -3.69 -11.11
C GLY A 55 -12.53 -2.96 -9.96
N LYS A 56 -13.33 -3.67 -9.15
CA LYS A 56 -14.02 -3.09 -7.99
C LYS A 56 -13.16 -3.08 -6.73
N LEU A 57 -12.43 -4.18 -6.49
CA LEU A 57 -11.77 -4.45 -5.21
C LEU A 57 -10.33 -3.95 -5.16
N LEU A 58 -9.56 -3.95 -6.25
CA LEU A 58 -8.20 -3.40 -6.22
C LEU A 58 -8.17 -1.92 -5.82
N PRO A 59 -9.02 -1.03 -6.38
CA PRO A 59 -9.07 0.35 -5.93
C PRO A 59 -9.46 0.50 -4.46
N TYR A 60 -10.29 -0.40 -3.94
CA TYR A 60 -10.67 -0.41 -2.53
C TYR A 60 -9.48 -0.85 -1.65
N PHE A 61 -8.82 -1.95 -2.01
CA PHE A 61 -7.61 -2.46 -1.36
C PHE A 61 -6.53 -1.38 -1.25
N PHE A 62 -6.11 -0.76 -2.36
CA PHE A 62 -5.03 0.24 -2.32
C PHE A 62 -5.35 1.47 -1.48
N ARG A 63 -6.62 1.88 -1.41
CA ARG A 63 -7.04 3.00 -0.55
C ARG A 63 -7.05 2.65 0.92
N ARG A 64 -7.44 1.41 1.26
CA ARG A 64 -7.62 0.98 2.65
C ARG A 64 -6.33 0.51 3.29
N ASN A 65 -5.46 -0.09 2.48
CA ASN A 65 -4.24 -0.71 2.93
C ASN A 65 -3.21 0.34 3.36
N GLU A 66 -2.69 0.19 4.58
CA GLU A 66 -1.62 1.02 5.09
C GLU A 66 -0.29 0.33 4.87
N LEU A 67 0.63 1.01 4.19
CA LEU A 67 1.96 0.51 3.92
C LEU A 67 2.93 1.28 4.80
N PHE A 68 3.86 0.59 5.44
CA PHE A 68 4.85 1.23 6.28
C PHE A 68 6.25 0.81 5.84
N THR A 69 7.13 1.79 5.64
CA THR A 69 8.53 1.53 5.30
C THR A 69 9.44 2.34 6.21
N ASP A 70 10.47 1.68 6.72
CA ASP A 70 11.49 2.31 7.54
C ASP A 70 12.69 2.70 6.64
N CYS A 71 13.15 3.96 6.73
CA CYS A 71 14.32 4.44 5.99
C CYS A 71 15.61 3.72 6.35
N TRP A 72 15.66 3.02 7.49
CA TRP A 72 16.82 2.24 7.94
C TRP A 72 16.85 0.83 7.35
N LYS A 73 15.72 0.31 6.86
CA LYS A 73 15.61 -1.00 6.20
C LYS A 73 15.93 -0.90 4.69
N ARG A 74 16.98 -0.14 4.34
CA ARG A 74 17.44 0.06 2.95
C ARG A 74 17.85 -1.27 2.31
N GLY A 75 17.66 -1.42 1.00
CA GLY A 75 18.08 -2.60 0.23
C GLY A 75 16.99 -3.22 -0.64
N TYR A 76 17.06 -4.55 -0.85
CA TYR A 76 16.21 -5.31 -1.78
C TYR A 76 14.72 -4.95 -1.73
N LYS A 77 14.17 -4.74 -0.53
CA LYS A 77 12.75 -4.43 -0.31
C LYS A 77 12.31 -3.12 -0.98
N TRP A 78 13.13 -2.06 -0.92
CA TRP A 78 12.79 -0.79 -1.56
C TRP A 78 12.88 -0.88 -3.09
N THR A 79 13.81 -1.67 -3.62
CA THR A 79 13.90 -1.94 -5.06
C THR A 79 12.67 -2.69 -5.58
N GLU A 80 12.16 -3.67 -4.83
CA GLU A 80 10.91 -4.35 -5.16
C GLU A 80 9.70 -3.42 -5.16
N CYS A 81 9.65 -2.48 -4.22
CA CYS A 81 8.62 -1.43 -4.20
C CYS A 81 8.65 -0.60 -5.47
N GLY A 82 9.84 -0.16 -5.87
CA GLY A 82 9.99 0.58 -7.10
C GLY A 82 9.52 -0.21 -8.32
N ARG A 83 9.87 -1.50 -8.41
CA ARG A 83 9.40 -2.39 -9.49
C ARG A 83 7.88 -2.52 -9.49
N PHE A 84 7.28 -2.73 -8.33
CA PHE A 84 5.83 -2.82 -8.17
C PHE A 84 5.14 -1.51 -8.58
N LEU A 85 5.61 -0.37 -8.05
CA LEU A 85 5.07 0.95 -8.34
C LEU A 85 5.15 1.26 -9.84
N ARG A 86 6.26 0.93 -10.51
CA ARG A 86 6.40 1.09 -11.96
C ARG A 86 5.46 0.19 -12.77
N ALA A 87 5.15 -1.00 -12.27
CA ALA A 87 4.21 -1.92 -12.92
C ALA A 87 2.75 -1.45 -12.83
N LEU A 88 2.42 -0.60 -11.85
CA LEU A 88 1.09 0.00 -11.75
C LEU A 88 0.89 1.12 -12.76
N GLU A 89 -0.35 1.28 -13.22
CA GLU A 89 -0.74 2.49 -13.95
C GLU A 89 -0.74 3.72 -13.02
N ARG A 90 -0.50 4.91 -13.58
CA ARG A 90 -0.46 6.17 -12.82
C ARG A 90 -1.74 6.38 -11.99
N GLY A 91 -2.90 6.13 -12.58
CA GLY A 91 -4.19 6.25 -11.88
C GLY A 91 -4.31 5.33 -10.67
N THR A 92 -3.74 4.12 -10.75
CA THR A 92 -3.76 3.14 -9.66
C THR A 92 -2.79 3.53 -8.53
N ARG A 93 -1.61 4.06 -8.86
CA ARG A 93 -0.65 4.56 -7.85
C ARG A 93 -1.26 5.63 -6.95
N ARG A 94 -2.03 6.57 -7.52
CA ARG A 94 -2.73 7.63 -6.78
C ARG A 94 -3.74 7.12 -5.77
N LEU A 95 -4.20 5.87 -5.91
CA LEU A 95 -5.10 5.26 -4.94
C LEU A 95 -4.39 4.77 -3.68
N ILE A 96 -3.05 4.63 -3.73
CA ILE A 96 -2.25 4.25 -2.59
C ILE A 96 -2.10 5.47 -1.68
N GLY A 97 -2.99 5.61 -0.71
CA GLY A 97 -3.03 6.75 0.22
C GLY A 97 -2.47 6.47 1.61
N GLY A 98 -2.25 5.18 1.93
CA GLY A 98 -1.81 4.72 3.24
C GLY A 98 -0.30 4.50 3.37
N TRP A 99 0.51 4.85 2.36
CA TRP A 99 1.96 4.64 2.42
C TRP A 99 2.61 5.67 3.32
N LYS A 100 3.24 5.19 4.39
CA LYS A 100 3.99 5.96 5.36
C LYS A 100 5.45 5.52 5.34
N VAL A 101 6.35 6.48 5.38
CA VAL A 101 7.79 6.27 5.51
C VAL A 101 8.25 6.91 6.81
N GLN A 102 9.00 6.15 7.61
CA GLN A 102 9.58 6.63 8.85
C GLN A 102 11.03 7.02 8.61
N VAL A 103 11.41 8.20 9.08
CA VAL A 103 12.80 8.65 9.14
C VAL A 103 13.25 8.82 10.58
N GLY A 104 14.57 8.87 10.78
CA GLY A 104 15.18 9.10 12.08
C GLY A 104 14.73 10.39 12.76
N SER A 105 15.32 10.61 13.94
CA SER A 105 15.00 11.73 14.81
C SER A 105 16.23 12.56 15.16
N GLY A 106 15.98 13.80 15.59
CA GLY A 106 17.04 14.70 16.05
C GLY A 106 17.96 15.12 14.91
N LYS A 107 19.27 15.18 15.18
CA LYS A 107 20.27 15.79 14.28
C LYS A 107 20.49 15.08 12.94
N TYR A 108 19.99 13.85 12.78
CA TYR A 108 20.14 13.06 11.55
C TYR A 108 18.89 13.04 10.68
N ALA A 109 17.77 13.61 11.16
CA ALA A 109 16.48 13.51 10.47
C ALA A 109 16.49 14.12 9.05
N GLU A 110 17.21 15.22 8.85
CA GLU A 110 17.35 15.85 7.52
C GLU A 110 18.18 14.99 6.57
N GLU A 111 19.32 14.46 7.03
CA GLU A 111 20.18 13.57 6.24
C GLU A 111 19.47 12.27 5.86
N ASP A 112 18.69 11.71 6.79
CA ASP A 112 17.87 10.52 6.54
C ASP A 112 16.79 10.79 5.51
N LEU A 113 16.13 11.95 5.60
CA LEU A 113 15.11 12.37 4.66
C LEU A 113 15.69 12.57 3.26
N GLU A 114 16.84 13.23 3.13
CA GLU A 114 17.54 13.41 1.85
C GLU A 114 17.95 12.07 1.25
N THR A 115 18.57 11.20 2.05
CA THR A 115 18.98 9.89 1.54
C THR A 115 17.78 9.03 1.12
N MET A 116 16.67 9.12 1.87
CA MET A 116 15.44 8.44 1.51
C MET A 116 14.87 8.96 0.18
N LYS A 117 14.84 10.29 -0.02
CA LYS A 117 14.40 10.90 -1.28
C LYS A 117 15.26 10.45 -2.46
N ASP A 118 16.58 10.52 -2.32
CA ASP A 118 17.52 10.04 -3.35
C ASP A 118 17.25 8.57 -3.70
N TYR A 119 17.01 7.73 -2.70
CA TYR A 119 16.67 6.33 -2.93
C TYR A 119 15.33 6.15 -3.64
N MET A 120 14.29 6.90 -3.26
CA MET A 120 12.98 6.86 -3.93
C MET A 120 13.08 7.33 -5.38
N ASP A 121 13.80 8.40 -5.63
CA ASP A 121 13.96 8.98 -6.97
C ASP A 121 14.71 8.01 -7.90
N THR A 122 15.80 7.41 -7.40
CA THR A 122 16.62 6.47 -8.16
C THR A 122 15.99 5.09 -8.31
N THR A 123 15.33 4.56 -7.27
CA THR A 123 14.84 3.17 -7.27
C THR A 123 13.37 3.01 -7.55
N TRP A 124 12.52 4.00 -7.22
CA TRP A 124 11.09 3.95 -7.54
C TRP A 124 10.83 4.60 -8.90
N SER A 125 11.45 5.74 -9.17
CA SER A 125 11.33 6.46 -10.43
C SER A 125 9.86 6.72 -10.81
N VAL A 126 9.08 7.15 -9.82
CA VAL A 126 7.68 7.58 -9.95
C VAL A 126 7.51 8.94 -9.28
N GLU A 127 6.55 9.73 -9.73
CA GLU A 127 6.26 11.03 -9.13
C GLU A 127 5.57 10.86 -7.76
N TYR A 128 6.02 11.61 -6.76
CA TYR A 128 5.44 11.61 -5.42
C TYR A 128 5.61 12.96 -4.71
N GLU A 129 4.83 13.15 -3.66
CA GLU A 129 4.97 14.20 -2.66
C GLU A 129 5.06 13.57 -1.27
N LEU A 130 5.74 14.25 -0.36
CA LEU A 130 5.85 13.86 1.04
C LEU A 130 5.08 14.85 1.91
N GLU A 131 4.20 14.34 2.76
CA GLU A 131 3.46 15.12 3.75
C GLU A 131 3.84 14.63 5.15
N LEU A 132 4.35 15.52 6.00
CA LEU A 132 4.67 15.17 7.38
C LEU A 132 3.37 14.82 8.13
N CYS A 133 3.31 13.63 8.71
CA CYS A 133 2.18 13.22 9.54
C CYS A 133 2.29 13.85 10.93
N PRO A 134 1.20 14.40 11.49
CA PRO A 134 1.18 14.78 12.90
C PRO A 134 1.24 13.52 13.76
N VAL A 135 2.41 13.23 14.33
CA VAL A 135 2.59 12.06 15.22
C VAL A 135 2.17 12.47 16.64
N ALA A 136 1.26 11.70 17.25
CA ALA A 136 0.88 11.88 18.64
C ALA A 136 2.04 11.44 19.55
N THR A 137 2.74 12.42 20.13
CA THR A 137 3.47 12.40 21.40
C THR A 137 4.18 11.08 21.78
N ASN A 138 5.53 11.14 21.78
CA ASN A 138 6.54 10.24 22.36
C ASN A 138 7.38 9.44 21.37
N ASP A 139 6.99 9.35 20.10
CA ASP A 139 7.87 8.78 19.07
C ASP A 139 8.90 9.82 18.63
N VAL A 140 10.18 9.46 18.77
CA VAL A 140 11.29 10.34 18.37
C VAL A 140 11.29 10.53 16.86
N ASN A 141 10.86 9.52 16.11
CA ASN A 141 10.96 9.44 14.65
C ASN A 141 9.91 10.28 13.91
N LEU A 142 10.31 10.90 12.80
CA LEU A 142 9.38 11.60 11.92
C LEU A 142 8.74 10.61 10.94
N VAL A 143 7.44 10.77 10.69
CA VAL A 143 6.69 9.91 9.74
C VAL A 143 6.13 10.79 8.64
N TYR A 144 6.48 10.46 7.40
CA TYR A 144 5.95 11.11 6.20
C TYR A 144 4.96 10.20 5.50
N ARG A 145 3.83 10.74 5.07
CA ARG A 145 2.94 10.09 4.11
C ARG A 145 3.45 10.34 2.72
N VAL A 146 3.52 9.30 1.91
CA VAL A 146 3.84 9.39 0.48
C VAL A 146 2.54 9.50 -0.30
N LYS A 147 2.42 10.56 -1.12
CA LYS A 147 1.33 10.75 -2.08
C LYS A 147 1.87 10.58 -3.48
N PHE A 148 1.41 9.57 -4.22
CA PHE A 148 1.84 9.37 -5.61
C PHE A 148 1.07 10.28 -6.57
N LEU A 149 1.78 10.88 -7.53
CA LEU A 149 1.22 11.83 -8.51
C LEU A 149 0.90 11.22 -9.87
#